data_AF-N6UCY9-F1
#
_entry.id   AF-N6UCY9-F1
#
_cell.length_a   1.000
_cell.length_b   1.000
_cell.length_c   1.000
_cell.angle_alpha   90.00
_cell.angle_beta   90.00
_cell.angle_gamma   90.00
#
_symmetry.space_group_name_H-M   'P 1'
#
loop_
_entity.id
_entity.type
_entity.pdbx_description
1 polymer ?
#
loop_
_entity_poly.entity_id
_entity_poly.type
_entity_poly.pdbx_seq_one_letter_code
_entity_poly.pdbx_strand_id
1 'polypeptide(L)' 'MLTHTDQRPYSCENCQKGFTSRYALKIHKRQHTNERPYICSHCAMDFLRKYLC' A
#
# COMPACT_ATOMS: atom_id res chain seq x y z
N MET A 1 -29.45 -1.42 -12.37
CA MET A 1 -27.99 -1.24 -12.44
C MET A 1 -27.43 -1.32 -11.03
N LEU A 2 -26.95 -2.49 -10.62
CA LEU A 2 -26.11 -2.67 -9.42
C LEU A 2 -24.63 -2.71 -9.84
N THR A 3 -24.29 -1.90 -10.83
CA THR A 3 -22.95 -1.81 -11.42
C THR A 3 -22.08 -1.00 -10.47
N HIS A 4 -21.02 -1.62 -9.94
CA HIS A 4 -20.05 -1.07 -8.98
C HIS A 4 -20.54 -0.89 -7.54
N THR A 5 -20.87 -1.97 -6.83
CA THR A 5 -20.57 -2.01 -5.40
C THR A 5 -19.04 -2.05 -5.24
N ASP A 6 -18.39 -0.89 -5.33
CA ASP A 6 -17.00 -0.68 -4.88
C ASP A 6 -16.94 -0.83 -3.35
N GLN A 7 -17.35 -2.00 -2.84
CA GLN A 7 -17.17 -2.41 -1.46
C GLN A 7 -15.68 -2.63 -1.27
N ARG A 8 -15.01 -1.52 -0.98
CA ARG A 8 -13.64 -1.41 -0.53
C ARG A 8 -13.71 -1.23 0.98
N PRO A 9 -13.91 -2.32 1.75
CA PRO A 9 -14.07 -2.23 3.21
C PRO A 9 -12.81 -1.67 3.89
N TYR A 10 -11.70 -1.60 3.16
CA TYR A 10 -10.44 -1.08 3.65
C TYR A 10 -10.13 0.26 3.00
N SER A 11 -10.51 1.36 3.63
CA SER A 11 -10.17 2.72 3.19
C SER A 11 -8.95 3.26 3.92
N CYS A 12 -8.18 4.11 3.23
CA CYS A 12 -7.11 4.88 3.83
C CYS A 12 -7.68 6.16 4.44
N GLU A 13 -7.44 6.40 5.73
CA GLU A 13 -7.92 7.63 6.41
C GLU A 13 -7.24 8.90 5.88
N ASN A 14 -5.96 8.81 5.50
CA ASN A 14 -5.17 9.96 5.04
C ASN A 14 -5.60 10.51 3.67
N CYS A 15 -6.09 9.66 2.76
CA CYS A 15 -6.43 10.08 1.39
C CYS A 15 -7.75 9.51 0.86
N GLN A 16 -8.53 8.85 1.73
CA GLN A 16 -9.84 8.25 1.44
C GLN A 16 -9.84 7.22 0.30
N LYS A 17 -8.66 6.71 -0.09
CA LYS A 17 -8.54 5.69 -1.13
C LYS A 17 -9.01 4.34 -0.59
N GLY A 18 -9.97 3.72 -1.28
CA GLY A 18 -10.48 2.40 -0.92
C GLY A 18 -9.65 1.26 -1.52
N PHE A 19 -9.56 0.16 -0.78
CA PHE A 19 -8.90 -1.08 -1.16
C PHE A 19 -9.81 -2.28 -0.86
N THR A 20 -9.65 -3.34 -1.66
CA THR A 20 -10.37 -4.61 -1.51
C THR A 20 -9.69 -5.55 -0.50
N SER A 21 -8.43 -5.30 -0.12
CA SER A 21 -7.69 -6.13 0.83
C SER A 21 -6.93 -5.32 1.89
N ARG A 22 -6.84 -5.87 3.11
CA ARG A 22 -6.02 -5.30 4.21
C ARG A 22 -4.55 -5.19 3.83
N TYR A 23 -4.02 -6.16 3.09
CA TYR A 23 -2.63 -6.16 2.65
C TYR A 23 -2.33 -4.99 1.72
N ALA A 24 -3.22 -4.72 0.75
CA ALA A 24 -3.08 -3.57 -0.14
C ALA A 24 -3.15 -2.24 0.63
N LEU A 25 -4.08 -2.10 1.58
CA LEU A 25 -4.17 -0.93 2.46
C LEU A 25 -2.90 -0.77 3.30
N LYS A 26 -2.36 -1.85 3.88
CA LYS A 26 -1.14 -1.81 4.71
C LYS A 26 0.06 -1.33 3.92
N ILE A 27 0.25 -1.83 2.69
CA ILE A 27 1.34 -1.36 1.83
C ILE A 27 1.12 0.09 1.42
N HIS A 28 -0.13 0.46 1.10
CA HIS A 28 -0.45 1.83 0.76
C HIS A 28 -0.14 2.80 1.92
N LYS A 29 -0.46 2.44 3.18
CA LYS A 29 -0.13 3.25 4.35
C LYS A 29 1.37 3.54 4.48
N ARG A 30 2.25 2.61 4.08
CA ARG A 30 3.72 2.83 4.05
C ARG A 30 4.15 3.95 3.09
N GLN A 31 3.35 4.24 2.06
CA GLN A 31 3.62 5.36 1.16
C GLN A 31 3.43 6.72 1.84
N HIS A 32 2.55 6.80 2.85
CA HIS A 32 2.34 8.03 3.62
C HIS A 32 3.40 8.21 4.69
N THR A 33 3.88 7.12 5.31
CA THR A 33 4.88 7.19 6.38
C THR A 33 6.32 7.26 5.87
N ASN A 34 6.54 7.09 4.56
CA ASN A 34 7.87 6.90 3.95
C ASN A 34 8.69 5.78 4.61
N GLU A 35 8.06 4.88 5.37
CA GLU A 35 8.75 3.75 5.99
C GLU A 35 9.10 2.73 4.90
N ARG A 36 10.39 2.64 4.60
CA ARG A 36 10.96 1.72 3.61
C ARG A 36 11.76 0.63 4.34
N PRO A 37 11.07 -0.41 4.87
CA PRO A 37 11.72 -1.44 5.68
C PRO A 37 12.59 -2.41 4.87
N TYR A 38 12.50 -2.37 3.54
CA TYR A 38 13.26 -3.27 2.68
C TYR A 38 14.48 -2.55 2.13
N ILE A 39 15.63 -2.74 2.74
CA ILE A 39 16.90 -2.22 2.25
C ILE A 39 17.54 -3.32 1.40
N CYS A 40 17.77 -3.05 0.12
CA CYS A 40 18.50 -3.96 -0.76
C CYS A 40 20.00 -3.73 -0.55
N SER A 41 20.72 -4.69 0.00
CA SER A 41 22.16 -4.57 0.28
C SER A 41 23.01 -4.43 -0.99
N HIS A 42 22.51 -4.88 -2.14
CA HIS A 42 23.22 -4.78 -3.42
C HIS A 42 23.11 -3.38 -4.04
N CYS A 43 21.92 -2.77 -3.99
CA CYS A 43 21.67 -1.45 -4.60
C CYS A 43 21.76 -0.30 -3.58
N ALA A 44 21.89 -0.60 -2.28
CA ALA A 44 21.80 0.33 -1.16
C ALA A 44 20.51 1.20 -1.14
N MET A 45 19.48 0.79 -1.88
CA MET A 45 18.20 1.47 -1.98
C MET A 45 17.18 0.86 -1.03
N ASP A 46 16.36 1.74 -0.45
CA ASP A 46 15.28 1.39 0.45
C ASP A 46 13.94 1.38 -0.29
N PHE A 47 13.16 0.32 -0.08
CA PHE A 47 11.93 0.04 -0.80
C PHE A 47 10.74 -0.16 0.13
N LEU A 48 9.56 0.17 -0.40
CA LEU A 48 8.27 0.00 0.28
C LEU A 48 7.74 -1.44 0.23
N ARG A 49 8.17 -2.21 -0.79
CA ARG A 49 7.83 -3.63 -1.00
C ARG A 49 9.10 -4.45 -1.20
N LYS A 50 9.04 -5.71 -0.77
CA LYS A 50 10.14 -6.68 -0.84
C LYS A 50 10.64 -6.98 -2.27
N TYR A 51 9.76 -6.90 -3.27
CA TYR A 51 10.02 -7.29 -4.66
C TYR A 51 10.35 -6.10 -5.60
N LEU A 52 10.75 -4.96 -5.03
CA LEU A 52 11.14 -3.77 -5.81
C LEU A 52 12.66 -3.67 -6.03
N CYS A 53 13.43 -4.56 -5.38
CA CYS A 53 14.68 -5.08 -5.91
C CYS A 53 14.29 -6.36 -6.71
#